data_AF-A0A5C5Z892-F1
#
_entry.id   AF-A0A5C5Z892-F1
#
_cell.length_a   1.000
_cell.length_b   1.000
_cell.length_c   1.000
_cell.angle_alpha   90.00
_cell.angle_beta   90.00
_cell.angle_gamma   90.00
#
_symmetry.space_group_name_H-M   'P 1'
#
loop_
_entity.id
_entity.type
_entity.pdbx_description
1 polymer ?
#
loop_
_entity_poly.entity_id
_entity_poly.type
_entity_poly.pdbx_seq_one_letter_code
_entity_poly.pdbx_strand_id
1 'polypeptide(L)'
;MTDEDQIEKGRRLKEQIEPTAEETRTTPAIGPRGGRTSKNVWMRLVGMGLELAGITLMFTAFGYWIDDWRQADRPFVTALAMLVGFSLAMTRFIIVALKSGATNQVPPKRNEPAPFPTKSK
;
A
#
# COMPACT_ATOMS: atom_id res chain seq x y z
N MET A 1 47.49 16.79 30.51
CA MET A 1 46.42 16.16 29.72
C MET A 1 46.44 14.71 30.14
N THR A 2 45.53 14.35 31.03
CA THR A 2 45.68 13.22 31.96
C THR A 2 44.90 12.02 31.42
N ASP A 3 45.37 10.80 31.67
CA ASP A 3 44.81 9.56 31.11
C ASP A 3 43.31 9.33 31.44
N GLU A 4 42.75 10.07 32.40
CA GLU A 4 41.32 10.04 32.74
C GLU A 4 40.43 10.66 31.65
N ASP A 5 40.92 11.66 30.90
CA ASP A 5 40.17 12.30 29.81
C ASP A 5 39.92 11.34 28.63
N GLN A 6 40.83 10.37 28.43
CA GLN A 6 40.75 9.39 27.34
C GLN A 6 39.72 8.29 27.64
N ILE A 7 39.52 7.95 28.93
CA ILE A 7 38.57 6.92 29.35
C ILE A 7 37.12 7.43 29.22
N GLU A 8 36.86 8.70 29.51
CA GLU A 8 35.52 9.27 29.32
C GLU A 8 35.16 9.43 27.85
N LYS A 9 36.13 9.81 27.00
CA LYS A 9 35.94 9.90 25.54
C LYS A 9 35.65 8.53 24.91
N GLY A 10 36.27 7.46 25.42
CA GLY A 10 35.99 6.08 25.02
C GLY A 10 34.61 5.56 25.46
N ARG A 11 34.10 6.00 26.62
CA ARG A 11 32.76 5.62 27.10
C ARG A 11 31.65 6.29 26.28
N ARG A 12 31.84 7.57 25.90
CA ARG A 12 30.91 8.32 25.04
C ARG A 12 30.83 7.78 23.61
N LEU A 13 31.91 7.17 23.12
CA LEU A 13 31.91 6.52 21.80
C LEU A 13 31.13 5.20 21.81
N LYS A 14 31.09 4.47 22.94
CA LYS A 14 30.33 3.22 23.05
C LYS A 14 28.83 3.43 23.19
N GLU A 15 28.38 4.59 23.67
CA GLU A 15 26.96 4.96 23.73
C GLU A 15 26.38 5.37 22.36
N GLN A 16 27.23 5.68 21.37
CA GLN A 16 26.80 6.02 20.00
C GLN A 16 26.81 4.83 19.03
N ILE A 17 27.24 3.65 19.47
CA ILE A 17 27.30 2.43 18.63
C ILE A 17 26.46 1.34 19.29
N GLU A 18 25.29 1.71 19.83
CA GLU A 18 24.17 0.78 19.91
C GLU A 18 23.39 0.95 18.60
N PRO A 19 23.43 -0.04 17.67
CA PRO A 19 22.63 0.03 16.47
C PRO A 19 21.18 -0.16 16.93
N THR A 20 20.48 0.95 17.11
CA THR A 20 19.03 1.02 17.13
C THR A 20 18.53 0.38 15.83
N ALA A 21 18.35 -0.94 15.89
CA ALA A 21 17.60 -1.72 14.94
C ALA A 21 16.11 -1.44 15.17
N GLU A 22 15.70 -0.21 14.91
CA GLU A 22 14.35 0.14 14.51
C GLU A 22 14.46 1.35 13.59
N GLU A 23 15.06 1.10 12.43
CA GLU A 23 14.72 1.78 11.19
C GLU A 23 13.22 1.53 10.94
N THR A 24 12.37 2.31 11.63
CA THR A 24 10.98 2.53 11.26
C THR A 24 11.01 3.25 9.92
N ARG A 25 11.26 2.47 8.87
CA ARG A 25 10.95 2.80 7.49
C ARG A 25 9.52 3.26 7.48
N THR A 26 9.31 4.57 7.27
CA THR A 26 8.13 5.14 6.60
C THR A 26 6.87 4.28 6.69
N THR A 27 6.34 4.11 7.90
CA THR A 27 4.96 3.72 8.06
C THR A 27 4.15 4.94 7.62
N PRO A 28 3.39 4.90 6.50
CA PRO A 28 2.39 5.94 6.29
C PRO A 28 1.52 5.91 7.54
N ALA A 29 1.45 7.04 8.26
CA ALA A 29 0.65 7.18 9.46
C ALA A 29 -0.83 6.96 9.12
N ILE A 30 -1.24 5.70 9.03
CA ILE A 30 -2.62 5.25 9.09
C ILE A 30 -2.95 5.24 10.59
N GLY A 31 -3.01 6.44 11.18
CA GLY A 31 -3.54 6.61 12.53
C GLY A 31 -5.03 6.25 12.51
N PRO A 32 -5.53 5.39 13.41
CA PRO A 32 -6.94 5.03 13.47
C PRO A 32 -7.72 6.19 14.10
N ARG A 33 -8.00 7.24 13.31
CA ARG A 33 -9.03 8.22 13.67
C ARG A 33 -10.41 7.61 13.37
N GLY A 34 -11.04 7.06 14.40
CA GLY A 34 -12.50 6.99 14.53
C GLY A 34 -13.28 6.10 13.54
N GLY A 35 -13.39 4.81 13.86
CA GLY A 35 -14.65 4.05 13.99
C GLY A 35 -15.57 3.78 12.80
N ARG A 36 -15.59 4.54 11.70
CA ARG A 36 -16.53 4.28 10.57
C ARG A 36 -15.93 4.44 9.16
N THR A 37 -14.78 5.10 9.04
CA THR A 37 -14.13 5.34 7.73
C THR A 37 -13.23 4.18 7.27
N SER A 38 -12.63 3.43 8.20
CA SER A 38 -11.69 2.33 7.87
C SER A 38 -12.38 1.09 7.27
N LYS A 39 -13.59 0.76 7.74
CA LYS A 39 -14.34 -0.42 7.27
C LYS A 39 -14.59 -0.36 5.75
N ASN A 40 -14.88 0.83 5.23
CA ASN A 40 -15.17 1.05 3.81
C ASN A 40 -13.92 0.90 2.92
N VAL A 41 -12.74 1.28 3.42
CA VAL A 41 -11.47 1.13 2.70
C VAL A 41 -11.06 -0.34 2.65
N TRP A 42 -11.18 -1.04 3.78
CA TRP A 42 -10.88 -2.47 3.85
C TRP A 42 -11.84 -3.29 2.97
N MET A 43 -13.13 -3.00 3.00
CA MET A 43 -14.12 -3.67 2.15
C MET A 43 -13.86 -3.43 0.66
N ARG A 44 -13.42 -2.23 0.26
CA ARG A 44 -13.03 -1.91 -1.12
C ARG A 44 -11.78 -2.68 -1.56
N LEU A 45 -10.78 -2.80 -0.69
CA LEU A 45 -9.57 -3.57 -0.98
C LEU A 45 -9.89 -5.05 -1.17
N VAL A 46 -10.70 -5.62 -0.28
CA VAL A 46 -11.17 -7.01 -0.38
C VAL A 46 -12.00 -7.21 -1.65
N GLY A 47 -12.92 -6.30 -1.97
CA GLY A 47 -13.70 -6.36 -3.21
C GLY A 47 -12.82 -6.33 -4.46
N MET A 48 -11.80 -5.46 -4.49
CA MET A 48 -10.84 -5.44 -5.59
C MET A 48 -10.02 -6.73 -5.69
N GLY A 49 -9.59 -7.30 -4.56
CA GLY A 49 -8.91 -8.59 -4.52
C GLY A 49 -9.81 -9.74 -4.99
N LEU A 50 -11.10 -9.70 -4.66
CA LEU A 50 -12.07 -10.69 -5.12
C LEU A 50 -12.32 -10.59 -6.63
N GLU A 51 -12.43 -9.39 -7.19
CA GLU A 51 -12.55 -9.21 -8.64
C GLU A 51 -11.27 -9.67 -9.37
N LEU A 52 -10.09 -9.42 -8.78
CA LEU A 52 -8.82 -9.92 -9.29
C LEU A 52 -8.78 -11.46 -9.33
N ALA A 53 -9.10 -12.08 -8.19
CA ALA A 53 -9.12 -13.53 -8.05
C ALA A 53 -10.17 -14.16 -8.97
N GLY A 54 -11.36 -13.55 -9.06
CA GLY A 54 -12.45 -14.01 -9.90
C GLY A 54 -12.08 -14.04 -11.38
N ILE A 55 -11.52 -12.96 -11.93
CA ILE A 55 -11.08 -12.92 -13.33
C ILE A 55 -10.00 -13.97 -13.59
N THR A 56 -8.99 -14.05 -12.71
CA THR A 56 -7.90 -15.01 -12.84
C THR A 56 -8.44 -16.46 -12.82
N LEU A 57 -9.33 -16.77 -11.89
CA LEU A 57 -9.95 -18.10 -11.77
C LEU A 57 -10.79 -18.43 -13.02
N MET A 58 -11.54 -17.45 -13.56
CA MET A 58 -12.35 -17.62 -14.77
C MET A 58 -11.48 -18.01 -15.98
N PHE A 59 -10.37 -17.31 -16.18
CA PHE A 59 -9.42 -17.61 -17.26
C PHE A 59 -8.74 -18.97 -17.05
N THR A 60 -8.33 -19.29 -15.82
CA THR A 60 -7.74 -20.61 -15.51
C THR A 60 -8.74 -21.74 -15.76
N ALA A 61 -10.00 -21.58 -15.33
CA ALA A 61 -11.06 -22.57 -15.57
C ALA A 61 -11.33 -22.74 -17.06
N PHE A 62 -11.32 -21.65 -17.83
CA PHE A 62 -11.48 -21.70 -19.28
C PHE A 62 -10.29 -22.40 -19.97
N GLY A 63 -9.06 -22.10 -19.54
CA GLY A 63 -7.87 -22.77 -20.04
C GLY A 63 -7.84 -24.26 -19.72
N TYR A 64 -8.27 -24.62 -18.51
CA TYR A 64 -8.42 -26.01 -18.08
C TYR A 64 -9.44 -26.76 -18.93
N TRP A 65 -10.59 -26.14 -19.19
CA TRP A 65 -11.61 -26.74 -20.04
C TRP A 65 -11.10 -26.98 -21.48
N ILE A 66 -10.26 -26.08 -22.00
CA ILE A 66 -9.65 -26.26 -23.32
C ILE A 66 -8.59 -27.38 -23.32
N ASP A 67 -7.76 -27.46 -22.30
CA ASP A 67 -6.76 -28.53 -22.18
C ASP A 67 -7.43 -29.91 -22.05
N ASP A 68 -8.52 -29.99 -21.27
CA ASP A 68 -9.33 -31.21 -21.11
C ASP A 68 -10.00 -31.63 -22.43
N TRP A 69 -10.59 -30.68 -23.16
CA TRP A 69 -11.16 -30.95 -24.48
C TRP A 69 -10.13 -31.43 -25.51
N ARG A 70 -8.89 -30.96 -25.40
CA ARG A 70 -7.78 -31.38 -26.28
C ARG A 70 -7.05 -32.64 -25.82
N GLN A 71 -7.43 -33.23 -24.68
CA GLN A 71 -6.72 -34.35 -24.05
C GLN A 71 -5.20 -34.12 -24.00
N ALA A 72 -4.79 -32.88 -23.73
CA ALA A 72 -3.38 -32.52 -23.74
C ALA A 72 -2.67 -33.16 -22.54
N ASP A 73 -1.60 -33.92 -22.78
CA ASP A 73 -0.76 -34.51 -21.72
C ASP A 73 -0.13 -33.46 -20.80
N ARG A 74 -0.05 -32.19 -21.25
CA ARG A 74 0.52 -31.08 -20.49
C ARG A 74 -0.42 -29.88 -20.49
N PRO A 75 -0.66 -29.24 -19.33
CA PRO A 75 -1.63 -28.16 -19.18
C PRO A 75 -1.09 -26.81 -19.67
N PHE A 76 -0.66 -26.74 -20.93
CA PHE A 76 -0.08 -25.52 -21.50
C PHE A 76 -1.11 -24.41 -21.69
N VAL A 77 -2.34 -24.75 -22.13
CA VAL A 77 -3.37 -23.73 -22.36
C VAL A 77 -3.86 -23.16 -21.03
N THR A 78 -3.99 -24.00 -20.01
CA THR A 78 -4.32 -23.58 -18.64
C THR A 78 -3.28 -22.59 -18.11
N ALA A 79 -1.99 -22.90 -18.25
CA ALA A 79 -0.92 -22.03 -17.78
C ALA A 79 -0.91 -20.67 -18.52
N LEU A 80 -1.08 -20.69 -19.84
CA LEU A 80 -1.17 -19.46 -20.64
C LEU A 80 -2.40 -18.63 -20.29
N ALA A 81 -3.57 -19.27 -20.17
CA ALA A 81 -4.80 -18.59 -19.81
C ALA A 81 -4.70 -17.99 -18.40
N MET A 82 -4.15 -18.72 -17.43
CA MET A 82 -3.88 -18.22 -16.08
C MET A 82 -2.96 -17.01 -16.09
N LEU A 83 -1.86 -17.06 -16.86
CA LEU A 83 -0.92 -15.96 -16.96
C LEU A 83 -1.57 -14.70 -17.54
N VAL A 84 -2.31 -14.85 -18.65
CA VAL A 84 -3.03 -13.75 -19.30
C VAL A 84 -4.11 -13.18 -18.38
N GLY A 85 -4.91 -14.03 -17.76
CA GLY A 85 -5.97 -13.64 -16.83
C GLY A 85 -5.42 -12.88 -15.62
N PHE A 86 -4.33 -13.36 -15.04
CA PHE A 86 -3.66 -12.71 -13.93
C PHE A 86 -3.08 -11.34 -14.34
N SER A 87 -2.40 -11.26 -15.47
CA SER A 87 -1.83 -10.00 -15.96
C SER A 87 -2.91 -8.93 -16.19
N LEU A 88 -4.00 -9.28 -16.87
CA LEU A 88 -5.12 -8.35 -17.13
C LEU A 88 -5.77 -7.87 -15.82
N ALA A 89 -6.05 -8.80 -14.92
CA ALA A 89 -6.65 -8.50 -13.63
C ALA A 89 -5.73 -7.55 -12.83
N MET A 90 -4.43 -7.79 -12.85
CA MET A 90 -3.46 -6.99 -12.11
C MET A 90 -3.26 -5.59 -12.71
N THR A 91 -3.24 -5.46 -14.03
CA THR A 91 -3.23 -4.15 -14.70
C THR A 91 -4.42 -3.30 -14.26
N ARG A 92 -5.63 -3.89 -14.23
CA ARG A 92 -6.84 -3.19 -13.78
C ARG A 92 -6.78 -2.84 -12.29
N PHE A 93 -6.28 -3.74 -11.45
CA PHE A 93 -6.05 -3.47 -10.02
C PHE A 93 -5.15 -2.26 -9.80
N ILE A 94 -4.02 -2.18 -10.52
CA ILE A 94 -3.06 -1.07 -10.43
C ILE A 94 -3.71 0.24 -10.88
N ILE A 95 -4.41 0.25 -12.01
CA ILE A 95 -5.09 1.46 -12.52
C ILE A 95 -6.11 1.99 -11.49
N VAL A 96 -6.89 1.11 -10.87
CA VAL A 96 -7.89 1.51 -9.87
C VAL A 96 -7.21 1.99 -8.58
N ALA A 97 -6.12 1.34 -8.15
CA ALA A 97 -5.34 1.76 -7.00
C ALA A 97 -4.73 3.15 -7.19
N LEU A 98 -4.14 3.42 -8.36
CA LEU A 98 -3.56 4.72 -8.71
C LEU A 98 -4.62 5.83 -8.74
N LYS A 99 -5.79 5.57 -9.35
CA LYS A 99 -6.91 6.54 -9.36
C LYS A 99 -7.46 6.81 -7.96
N SER A 100 -7.44 5.83 -7.07
CA SER A 100 -7.94 5.96 -5.69
C SER A 100 -6.99 6.76 -4.79
N GLY A 101 -5.69 6.76 -5.08
CA GLY A 101 -4.68 7.52 -4.32
C GLY A 101 -4.68 9.03 -4.58
N ALA A 102 -5.19 9.48 -5.73
CA ALA A 102 -5.17 10.90 -6.13
C ALA A 102 -6.19 11.78 -5.37
N THR A 103 -7.22 11.20 -4.76
CA THR A 103 -8.37 11.96 -4.21
C THR A 103 -8.16 12.47 -2.77
N ASN A 104 -7.00 12.25 -2.14
CA ASN A 104 -6.74 12.60 -0.73
C ASN A 104 -5.88 13.86 -0.51
N GLN A 105 -5.60 14.64 -1.56
CA GLN A 105 -4.85 15.89 -1.48
C GLN A 105 -5.80 17.08 -1.67
N VAL A 106 -6.69 17.33 -0.70
CA VAL A 106 -7.24 18.69 -0.51
C VAL A 106 -6.27 19.37 0.47
N PRO A 107 -5.43 20.33 0.03
CA PRO A 107 -4.58 21.06 0.96
C PRO A 107 -5.48 21.77 1.98
N PRO A 108 -5.14 21.76 3.29
CA PRO A 108 -5.87 22.55 4.26
C PRO A 108 -5.85 24.00 3.78
N LYS A 109 -7.03 24.66 3.76
CA LYS A 109 -7.19 26.09 3.49
C LYS A 109 -6.43 26.86 4.57
N ARG A 110 -5.12 27.00 4.37
CA ARG A 110 -4.20 27.69 5.25
C ARG A 110 -4.42 29.19 5.01
N ASN A 111 -5.10 29.83 5.96
CA ASN A 111 -5.17 31.28 6.17
C ASN A 111 -6.23 32.03 5.35
N GLU A 112 -7.49 31.97 5.77
CA GLU A 112 -8.36 33.16 5.63
C GLU A 112 -8.44 33.82 7.01
N PRO A 113 -7.86 35.02 7.20
CA PRO A 113 -8.15 35.81 8.39
C PRO A 113 -9.64 36.19 8.39
N ALA A 114 -10.28 36.07 9.55
CA ALA A 114 -11.69 36.43 9.73
C ALA A 114 -11.95 37.88 9.28
N PRO A 115 -13.08 38.15 8.60
CA PRO A 115 -13.44 39.52 8.24
C PRO A 115 -13.57 40.37 9.50
N PHE A 116 -12.83 41.48 9.52
CA PHE A 116 -12.85 42.45 10.63
C PHE A 116 -14.27 42.96 10.89
N PRO A 117 -14.72 43.06 12.15
CA PRO A 117 -15.99 43.68 12.45
C PRO A 117 -15.89 45.18 12.16
N THR A 118 -16.54 45.62 11.07
CA THR A 118 -16.82 47.03 10.82
C THR A 118 -17.82 47.51 11.87
N LYS A 119 -17.34 48.28 12.86
CA LYS A 119 -18.23 49.05 13.75
C LYS A 119 -18.94 50.10 12.91
N SER A 120 -20.25 49.94 12.70
CA SER A 120 -21.11 51.05 12.29
C SER A 120 -21.26 52.00 13.47
N LYS A 121 -21.00 53.29 13.23
CA LYS A 121 -21.49 54.38 14.06
C LYS A 121 -23.01 54.45 13.99
#